data_AF-A0A932E553-F1
#
_entry.id   AF-A0A932E553-F1
#
_cell.length_a   1.000
_cell.length_b   1.000
_cell.length_c   1.000
_cell.angle_alpha   90.00
_cell.angle_beta   90.00
_cell.angle_gamma   90.00
#
_symmetry.space_group_name_H-M   'P 1'
#
loop_
_entity.id
_entity.type
_entity.pdbx_description
1 polymer ?
#
loop_
_entity_poly.entity_id
_entity_poly.type
_entity_poly.pdbx_seq_one_letter_code
_entity_poly.pdbx_strand_id
1 'polypeptide(L)'
;PLQESATDAPAGPTSEEETALLAQEREMGIVTPALEHVESPEEPKGSLPPMEDLVNRIPAPARELMEELFRARFVTVKRIPKSALKG
;
A
#
# COMPACT_ATOMS: atom_id res chain seq x y z
N PRO A 1 18.64 36.15 13.68
CA PRO A 1 19.00 34.78 13.21
C PRO A 1 17.68 34.06 12.89
N LEU A 2 17.59 33.48 11.70
CA LEU A 2 16.35 32.98 11.09
C LEU A 2 15.81 31.72 11.79
N GLN A 3 14.49 31.57 11.72
CA GLN A 3 13.63 30.50 12.24
C GLN A 3 14.06 29.07 11.88
N GLU A 4 13.90 28.14 12.82
CA GLU A 4 13.47 26.76 12.53
C GLU A 4 12.39 26.36 13.53
N SER A 5 11.13 26.60 13.16
CA SER A 5 9.98 25.92 13.74
C SER A 5 9.89 24.53 13.10
N ALA A 6 10.71 23.61 13.57
CA ALA A 6 10.64 22.21 13.17
C ALA A 6 9.62 21.49 14.07
N THR A 7 8.42 21.30 13.51
CA THR A 7 7.57 20.11 13.69
C THR A 7 7.36 19.59 15.11
N ASP A 8 6.15 19.85 15.62
CA ASP A 8 5.44 19.10 16.67
C ASP A 8 5.15 17.66 16.19
N ALA A 9 6.21 16.88 15.95
CA ALA A 9 6.17 15.44 15.80
C ALA A 9 6.79 14.84 17.06
N PRO A 10 6.24 13.75 17.63
CA PRO A 10 6.90 13.07 18.73
C PRO A 10 8.33 12.73 18.28
N ALA A 11 9.32 13.21 19.03
CA ALA A 11 10.72 12.88 18.76
C ALA A 11 10.82 11.35 18.69
N GLY A 12 11.22 10.83 17.54
CA GLY A 12 11.50 9.40 17.39
C GLY A 12 12.60 8.96 18.36
N PRO A 13 12.80 7.64 18.52
CA PRO A 13 13.87 7.12 19.35
C PRO A 13 15.21 7.74 18.92
N THR A 14 16.03 8.06 19.90
CA THR A 14 17.41 8.47 19.65
C THR A 14 18.18 7.31 19.00
N SER A 15 19.29 7.62 18.33
CA SER A 15 20.10 6.59 17.66
C SER A 15 20.61 5.50 18.63
N GLU A 16 20.83 5.85 19.90
CA GLU A 16 21.22 4.90 20.95
C GLU A 16 20.05 3.97 21.31
N GLU A 17 18.84 4.52 21.46
CA GLU A 17 17.62 3.75 21.73
C GLU A 17 17.26 2.82 20.56
N GLU A 18 17.43 3.28 19.32
CA GLU A 18 17.25 2.44 18.12
C GLU A 18 18.24 1.26 18.11
N THR A 19 19.50 1.49 18.48
CA THR A 19 20.53 0.45 18.53
C THR A 19 20.23 -0.60 19.61
N ALA A 20 19.77 -0.17 20.78
CA ALA A 20 19.39 -1.06 21.88
C ALA A 20 18.18 -1.93 21.52
N LEU A 21 17.19 -1.35 20.85
CA LEU A 21 16.00 -2.06 20.38
C LEU A 21 16.37 -3.11 19.32
N LEU A 22 17.21 -2.78 18.35
CA LEU A 22 17.72 -3.74 17.35
C LEU A 22 18.50 -4.89 17.99
N ALA A 23 19.28 -4.63 19.05
CA ALA A 23 20.00 -5.67 19.77
C ALA A 23 19.04 -6.62 20.50
N GLN A 24 18.02 -6.07 21.16
CA GLN A 24 16.98 -6.85 21.83
C GLN A 24 16.18 -7.71 20.84
N GLU A 25 15.82 -7.18 19.68
CA GLU A 25 15.09 -7.93 18.65
C GLU A 25 15.91 -9.11 18.12
N ARG A 26 17.23 -8.94 17.98
CA ARG A 26 18.16 -10.03 17.62
C ARG A 26 18.21 -11.11 18.68
N GLU A 27 18.28 -10.72 19.95
CA GLU A 27 18.29 -11.65 21.10
C GLU A 27 16.98 -12.43 21.21
N MET A 28 15.85 -11.76 20.95
CA MET A 28 14.51 -12.35 20.96
C MET A 28 14.20 -13.17 19.69
N GLY A 29 15.10 -13.19 18.70
CA GLY A 29 14.88 -13.86 17.42
C GLY A 29 13.74 -13.27 16.57
N ILE A 30 13.34 -12.02 16.85
CA ILE A 30 12.25 -11.30 16.17
C ILE A 30 12.72 -10.75 14.82
N VAL A 31 14.04 -10.63 14.61
CA VAL A 31 14.60 -10.21 13.33
C VAL A 31 14.27 -11.25 12.27
N THR A 32 13.24 -10.96 11.48
CA THR A 32 13.03 -11.62 10.20
C THR A 32 14.31 -11.41 9.38
N PRO A 33 14.90 -12.47 8.81
CA PRO A 33 15.98 -12.29 7.86
C PRO A 33 15.51 -11.31 6.80
N ALA A 34 16.38 -10.37 6.41
CA ALA A 34 16.11 -9.51 5.28
C ALA A 34 15.65 -10.41 4.13
N LEU A 35 14.39 -10.28 3.71
CA LEU A 35 13.90 -10.96 2.53
C LEU A 35 14.67 -10.34 1.38
N GLU A 36 15.80 -10.95 1.01
CA GLU A 36 16.49 -10.64 -0.22
C GLU A 36 15.46 -10.86 -1.33
N HIS A 37 14.93 -9.77 -1.86
CA HIS A 37 14.12 -9.82 -3.06
C HIS A 37 15.05 -10.21 -4.20
N VAL A 38 15.19 -11.51 -4.40
CA VAL A 38 15.83 -12.06 -5.59
C VAL A 38 14.88 -11.72 -6.73
N GLU A 39 15.22 -10.69 -7.50
CA GLU A 39 14.55 -10.37 -8.76
C GLU A 39 14.60 -11.64 -9.61
N SER A 40 13.47 -12.34 -9.67
CA SER A 40 13.35 -13.52 -10.50
C SER A 40 13.39 -13.06 -11.95
N PRO A 41 14.15 -13.74 -12.83
CA PRO A 41 14.19 -13.40 -14.24
C PRO A 41 12.76 -13.36 -14.79
N GLU A 42 12.47 -12.39 -15.66
CA GLU A 42 11.16 -12.25 -16.29
C GLU A 42 10.70 -13.60 -16.82
N GLU A 43 9.64 -14.16 -16.21
CA GLU A 43 9.05 -15.39 -16.70
C GLU A 43 8.61 -15.16 -18.15
N PRO A 44 8.84 -16.12 -19.05
CA PRO A 44 8.41 -15.99 -20.43
C PRO A 44 6.91 -15.65 -20.42
N LYS A 45 6.51 -14.65 -21.21
CA LYS A 45 5.12 -14.22 -21.35
C LYS A 45 4.29 -15.39 -21.90
N GLY A 46 3.89 -16.30 -21.02
CA GLY A 46 2.91 -17.32 -21.31
C GLY A 46 1.60 -16.65 -21.69
N SER A 47 0.69 -17.43 -22.28
CA SER A 47 -0.66 -16.93 -22.50
C SER A 47 -1.23 -16.55 -21.14
N LEU A 48 -1.42 -15.25 -20.91
CA LEU A 48 -2.03 -14.76 -19.69
C LEU A 48 -3.46 -15.33 -19.62
N PRO A 49 -3.88 -15.85 -18.46
CA PRO A 49 -5.28 -16.22 -18.27
C PRO A 49 -6.15 -14.98 -18.50
N PRO A 50 -7.37 -15.17 -19.04
CA PRO A 50 -8.31 -14.07 -19.21
C PRO A 50 -8.61 -13.42 -17.86
N MET A 51 -9.00 -12.13 -17.90
CA MET A 51 -9.30 -11.34 -16.71
C MET A 51 -10.29 -12.05 -15.77
N GLU A 52 -11.29 -12.70 -16.35
CA GLU A 52 -12.37 -13.34 -15.60
C GLU A 52 -11.85 -14.55 -14.80
N ASP A 53 -10.85 -15.25 -15.32
CA ASP A 53 -10.20 -16.34 -14.60
C ASP A 53 -9.34 -15.83 -13.44
N LEU A 54 -8.71 -14.66 -13.61
CA LEU A 54 -7.99 -14.00 -12.52
C LEU A 54 -8.94 -13.57 -11.40
N VAL A 55 -10.08 -12.97 -11.78
CA VAL A 55 -11.13 -12.57 -10.82
C VAL A 55 -11.66 -13.80 -10.08
N ASN A 56 -11.90 -14.91 -10.78
CA ASN A 56 -12.41 -16.15 -10.18
C ASN A 56 -11.47 -16.81 -9.16
N ARG A 57 -10.16 -16.55 -9.22
CA ARG A 57 -9.19 -17.03 -8.22
C ARG A 57 -9.29 -16.30 -6.88
N ILE A 58 -9.92 -15.13 -6.85
CA ILE A 58 -10.07 -14.32 -5.63
C ILE A 58 -11.18 -14.94 -4.76
N PRO A 59 -10.91 -15.29 -3.49
CA PRO A 59 -11.93 -15.78 -2.56
C PRO A 59 -13.08 -14.78 -2.40
N ALA A 60 -14.32 -15.28 -2.29
CA ALA A 60 -15.51 -14.44 -2.22
C ALA A 60 -15.45 -13.34 -1.14
N PRO A 61 -15.01 -13.62 0.11
CA PRO A 61 -14.93 -12.58 1.15
C PRO A 61 -13.95 -11.45 0.80
N ALA A 62 -12.83 -11.78 0.14
CA ALA A 62 -11.84 -10.79 -0.27
C ALA A 62 -12.34 -9.97 -1.47
N ARG A 63 -13.08 -10.59 -2.39
CA ARG A 63 -13.68 -9.91 -3.53
C ARG A 63 -14.73 -8.89 -3.08
N GLU A 64 -15.58 -9.25 -2.14
CA GLU A 64 -16.57 -8.35 -1.55
C GLU A 64 -15.92 -7.14 -0.88
N LEU A 65 -14.85 -7.36 -0.11
CA LEU A 65 -14.10 -6.27 0.52
C LEU A 65 -13.44 -5.35 -0.52
N MET A 66 -12.87 -5.90 -1.60
CA MET A 66 -12.30 -5.09 -2.67
C MET A 66 -13.38 -4.30 -3.40
N GLU A 67 -14.55 -4.88 -3.67
CA GLU A 67 -15.66 -4.10 -4.20
C GLU A 67 -16.07 -2.99 -3.23
N GLU A 68 -16.19 -3.24 -1.93
CA GLU A 68 -16.51 -2.22 -0.93
C GLU A 68 -15.49 -1.06 -0.93
N LEU A 69 -14.18 -1.39 -0.97
CA LEU A 69 -13.08 -0.43 -0.90
C LEU A 69 -12.93 0.39 -2.19
N PHE A 70 -13.04 -0.27 -3.34
CA PHE A 70 -12.76 0.35 -4.66
C PHE A 70 -14.02 0.81 -5.39
N ARG A 71 -15.22 0.46 -4.92
CA ARG A 71 -16.46 1.02 -5.44
C ARG A 71 -16.44 2.53 -5.22
N ALA A 72 -16.43 3.26 -6.33
CA ALA A 72 -16.53 4.71 -6.31
C ALA A 72 -17.76 5.14 -5.52
N ARG A 73 -17.54 5.69 -4.32
CA ARG A 73 -18.58 6.32 -3.53
C ARG A 73 -18.81 7.71 -4.08
N PHE A 74 -19.78 7.84 -4.98
CA PHE A 74 -20.25 9.15 -5.41
C PHE A 74 -20.99 9.82 -4.25
N VAL A 75 -20.28 10.68 -3.52
CA VAL A 75 -20.85 11.43 -2.39
C VAL A 75 -22.01 12.32 -2.85
N THR A 76 -21.97 12.82 -4.08
CA THR A 76 -23.07 13.58 -4.69
C THR A 76 -23.01 13.47 -6.21
N VAL A 77 -24.08 12.98 -6.82
CA VAL A 77 -24.25 12.98 -8.28
C VAL A 77 -25.09 14.19 -8.68
N LYS A 78 -24.52 15.14 -9.43
CA LYS A 78 -25.24 16.27 -10.01
C LYS A 78 -25.45 16.05 -11.50
N ARG A 79 -26.68 16.23 -11.96
CA ARG A 79 -27.01 16.17 -13.38
C ARG A 79 -26.46 17.42 -14.06
N ILE A 80 -25.45 17.27 -14.91
CA ILE A 80 -24.92 18.36 -15.73
C ILE A 80 -25.79 18.48 -17.00
N PRO A 81 -26.35 19.66 -17.33
CA PRO A 81 -27.09 19.85 -18.57
C PRO A 81 -26.16 19.71 -19.80
N LYS A 82 -26.67 19.10 -20.87
CA LYS A 82 -25.91 18.84 -22.11
C LYS A 82 -25.30 20.11 -22.73
N SER A 83 -25.93 21.27 -22.53
CA SER A 83 -25.44 22.57 -22.98
C SER A 83 -24.12 22.99 -22.33
N ALA A 84 -23.80 22.47 -21.15
CA ALA A 84 -22.55 22.76 -20.42
C ALA A 84 -21.43 21.72 -20.70
N LEU A 85 -21.72 20.67 -21.47
CA LEU A 85 -20.79 19.57 -21.79
C LEU A 85 -20.03 19.79 -23.11
N LYS A 86 -19.88 21.05 -23.56
CA LYS A 86 -19.20 21.38 -24.81
C LYS A 86 -17.73 21.69 -24.55
N GLY A 87 -16.87 20.73 -24.92
CA GLY A 87 -15.46 20.95 -25.25
C GLY A 87 -15.28 21.25 -26.73
#